data_AF-A0A7K0PC93-F1
#
_entry.id   AF-A0A7K0PC93-F1
#
_cell.length_a   1.000
_cell.length_b   1.000
_cell.length_c   1.000
_cell.angle_alpha   90.00
_cell.angle_beta   90.00
_cell.angle_gamma   90.00
#
_symmetry.space_group_name_H-M   'P 1'
#
loop_
_entity.id
_entity.type
_entity.pdbx_description
1 polymer ?
#
loop_
_entity_poly.entity_id
_entity_poly.type
_entity_poly.pdbx_seq_one_letter_code
_entity_poly.pdbx_strand_id
1 'polypeptide(L)'
;MSIITDAIASSFEEDIKKINKEKDEAYSERNKLVALISKLFPSCLGRHEVSDLSWDKEWMNIVYVHLSTGQCSWHIHDSELSLFSHLNFDATIKWDGHSTEEKYDRIKNYNIINFYLKNNTRME
;
A
#
# COMPACT_ATOMS: atom_id res chain seq x y z
N MET A 1 43.59 -10.17 14.96
CA MET A 1 42.77 -10.02 13.75
C MET A 1 41.29 -10.32 14.00
N SER A 2 40.89 -11.23 14.93
CA SER A 2 39.47 -11.59 15.11
C SER A 2 38.60 -10.53 15.83
N ILE A 3 39.10 -9.87 16.88
CA ILE A 3 38.31 -8.91 17.68
C ILE A 3 37.78 -7.72 16.86
N ILE A 4 38.56 -7.23 15.90
CA ILE A 4 38.16 -6.08 15.06
C ILE A 4 37.07 -6.49 14.07
N THR A 5 37.17 -7.68 13.46
CA THR A 5 36.12 -8.21 12.58
C THR A 5 34.81 -8.45 13.33
N ASP A 6 34.87 -8.97 14.55
CA ASP A 6 33.69 -9.25 15.37
C ASP A 6 32.97 -7.95 15.77
N ALA A 7 33.75 -6.91 16.14
CA ALA A 7 33.20 -5.59 16.45
C ALA A 7 32.54 -4.92 15.23
N ILE A 8 33.14 -5.05 14.03
CA ILE A 8 32.57 -4.51 12.79
C ILE A 8 31.28 -5.26 12.42
N ALA A 9 31.25 -6.58 12.54
CA ALA A 9 30.06 -7.38 12.29
C ALA A 9 28.89 -6.97 13.21
N SER A 10 29.17 -6.81 14.51
CA SER A 10 28.17 -6.35 15.48
C SER A 10 27.62 -4.96 15.13
N SER A 11 28.49 -4.03 14.72
CA SER A 11 28.06 -2.70 14.29
C SER A 11 27.13 -2.75 13.07
N PHE A 12 27.44 -3.61 12.09
CA PHE A 12 26.58 -3.77 10.91
C PHE A 12 25.24 -4.43 11.24
N GLU A 13 25.22 -5.39 12.15
CA GLU A 13 23.97 -6.00 12.62
C GLU A 13 23.05 -4.97 13.29
N GLU A 14 23.63 -4.08 14.11
CA GLU A 14 22.90 -2.98 14.73
C GLU A 14 22.34 -2.00 13.70
N ASP A 15 23.14 -1.61 12.69
CA ASP A 15 22.70 -0.72 11.62
C ASP A 15 21.58 -1.34 10.77
N ILE A 16 21.70 -2.62 10.41
CA ILE A 16 20.67 -3.35 9.67
C ILE A 16 19.37 -3.40 10.47
N LYS A 17 19.47 -3.69 11.77
CA LYS A 17 18.30 -3.74 12.66
C LYS A 17 17.62 -2.37 12.75
N LYS A 18 18.42 -1.31 12.86
CA LYS A 18 17.90 0.07 12.91
C LYS A 18 17.19 0.45 11.61
N ILE A 19 17.82 0.21 10.46
CA ILE A 19 17.24 0.51 9.13
C ILE A 19 15.94 -0.26 8.91
N ASN A 20 15.90 -1.55 9.27
CA ASN A 20 14.69 -2.34 9.15
C ASN A 20 13.57 -1.79 10.03
N LYS A 21 13.88 -1.42 11.28
CA LYS A 21 12.90 -0.80 12.17
C LYS A 21 12.32 0.50 11.60
N GLU A 22 13.18 1.41 11.13
CA GLU A 22 12.74 2.69 10.54
C GLU A 22 11.88 2.47 9.28
N LYS A 23 12.26 1.50 8.44
CA LYS A 23 11.50 1.08 7.28
C LYS A 23 10.11 0.56 7.70
N ASP A 24 10.05 -0.36 8.66
CA ASP A 24 8.80 -0.98 9.11
C ASP A 24 7.86 0.06 9.75
N GLU A 25 8.41 1.02 10.50
CA GLU A 25 7.65 2.16 11.04
C GLU A 25 7.03 3.02 9.93
N ALA A 26 7.79 3.32 8.86
CA ALA A 26 7.29 4.07 7.71
C ALA A 26 6.17 3.30 6.97
N TYR A 27 6.29 1.98 6.82
CA TYR A 27 5.23 1.14 6.23
C TYR A 27 3.98 1.13 7.12
N SER A 28 4.12 1.02 8.44
CA SER A 28 2.99 1.04 9.38
C SER A 28 2.26 2.39 9.39
N GLU A 29 2.99 3.51 9.39
CA GLU A 29 2.38 4.85 9.30
C GLU A 29 1.61 5.03 7.99
N ARG A 30 2.22 4.66 6.85
CA ARG A 30 1.56 4.66 5.54
C ARG A 30 0.27 3.84 5.57
N ASN A 31 0.32 2.63 6.11
CA ASN A 31 -0.83 1.73 6.14
C ASN A 31 -2.00 2.28 6.96
N LYS A 32 -1.73 2.99 8.07
CA LYS A 32 -2.77 3.67 8.86
C LYS A 32 -3.49 4.76 8.05
N LEU A 33 -2.74 5.53 7.25
CA LEU A 33 -3.33 6.52 6.35
C LEU A 33 -4.13 5.86 5.22
N VAL A 34 -3.62 4.79 4.61
CA VAL A 34 -4.35 4.02 3.58
C VAL A 34 -5.62 3.42 4.17
N ALA A 35 -5.61 2.92 5.42
CA ALA A 35 -6.78 2.43 6.10
C ALA A 35 -7.85 3.51 6.29
N LEU A 36 -7.45 4.74 6.67
CA LEU A 36 -8.37 5.88 6.72
C LEU A 36 -8.95 6.19 5.33
N ILE A 37 -8.10 6.30 4.30
CA ILE A 37 -8.52 6.60 2.92
C ILE A 37 -9.51 5.54 2.41
N SER A 38 -9.27 4.27 2.71
CA SER A 38 -10.15 3.18 2.27
C SER A 38 -11.56 3.22 2.86
N LYS A 39 -11.78 4.01 3.93
CA LYS A 39 -13.11 4.28 4.50
C LYS A 39 -13.83 5.43 3.81
N LEU A 40 -13.11 6.26 3.07
CA LEU A 40 -13.62 7.46 2.39
C LEU A 40 -13.94 7.21 0.91
N PHE A 41 -13.35 6.16 0.33
CA PHE A 41 -13.44 5.84 -1.09
C PHE A 41 -13.87 4.39 -1.31
N PRO A 42 -14.55 4.07 -2.42
CA PRO A 42 -14.81 2.68 -2.80
C PRO A 42 -13.50 1.90 -2.81
N SER A 43 -13.43 0.86 -1.98
CA SER A 43 -12.21 0.11 -1.74
C SER A 43 -12.52 -1.34 -1.45
N CYS A 44 -11.58 -2.23 -1.74
CA CYS A 44 -11.65 -3.65 -1.42
C CYS A 44 -10.26 -4.22 -1.12
N LEU A 45 -10.24 -5.41 -0.54
CA LEU A 45 -9.04 -6.24 -0.47
C LEU A 45 -8.98 -7.15 -1.69
N GLY A 46 -7.79 -7.35 -2.22
CA GLY A 46 -7.50 -8.41 -3.18
C GLY A 46 -6.18 -9.10 -2.83
N ARG A 47 -5.69 -9.94 -3.74
CA ARG A 47 -4.50 -10.74 -3.51
C ARG A 47 -3.57 -10.69 -4.72
N HIS A 48 -2.27 -10.60 -4.44
CA HIS A 48 -1.23 -10.82 -5.45
C HIS A 48 -1.35 -12.25 -6.00
N GLU A 49 -0.88 -12.45 -7.23
CA GLU A 49 -0.99 -13.75 -7.89
C GLU A 49 -0.16 -14.81 -7.15
N VAL A 50 -0.82 -15.85 -6.65
CA VAL A 50 -0.19 -16.91 -5.83
C VAL A 50 0.85 -17.71 -6.62
N SER A 51 0.75 -17.71 -7.95
CA SER A 51 1.73 -18.34 -8.85
C SER A 51 3.05 -17.57 -8.95
N ASP A 52 3.09 -16.31 -8.54
CA ASP A 52 4.33 -15.52 -8.51
C ASP A 52 5.14 -15.86 -7.25
N LEU A 53 5.99 -16.88 -7.38
CA LEU A 53 6.83 -17.38 -6.29
C LEU A 53 7.99 -16.44 -5.92
N SER A 54 8.19 -15.34 -6.66
CA SER A 54 9.23 -14.36 -6.34
C SER A 54 8.83 -13.42 -5.20
N TRP A 55 7.55 -13.40 -4.84
CA TRP A 55 7.01 -12.56 -3.79
C TRP A 55 7.01 -13.21 -2.41
N ASP A 56 7.19 -12.36 -1.40
CA ASP A 56 7.04 -12.77 -0.01
C ASP A 56 5.57 -13.10 0.29
N LYS A 57 5.35 -14.28 0.89
CA LYS A 57 4.03 -14.80 1.22
C LYS A 57 3.28 -13.91 2.20
N GLU A 58 4.00 -13.20 3.07
CA GLU A 58 3.41 -12.32 4.09
C GLU A 58 2.98 -10.96 3.52
N TRP A 59 3.35 -10.66 2.27
CA TRP A 59 3.03 -9.40 1.59
C TRP A 59 2.00 -9.56 0.47
N MET A 60 1.28 -10.68 0.42
CA MET A 60 0.40 -11.02 -0.71
C MET A 60 -0.95 -10.27 -0.69
N ASN A 61 -1.31 -9.63 0.42
CA ASN A 61 -2.56 -8.89 0.53
C ASN A 61 -2.44 -7.50 -0.10
N ILE A 62 -3.43 -7.09 -0.87
CA ILE A 62 -3.43 -5.80 -1.57
C ILE A 62 -4.69 -5.03 -1.19
N VAL A 63 -4.53 -3.76 -0.83
CA VAL A 63 -5.64 -2.82 -0.67
C VAL A 63 -5.82 -2.07 -1.99
N TYR A 64 -7.01 -2.15 -2.56
CA TYR A 64 -7.40 -1.39 -3.75
C TYR A 64 -8.32 -0.24 -3.33
N VAL A 65 -7.98 0.97 -3.76
CA VAL A 65 -8.77 2.19 -3.59
C VAL A 65 -9.13 2.72 -4.97
N HIS A 66 -10.41 3.02 -5.20
CA HIS A 66 -10.89 3.55 -6.47
C HIS A 66 -11.17 5.04 -6.36
N LEU A 67 -10.30 5.84 -6.97
CA LEU A 67 -10.50 7.28 -7.13
C LEU A 67 -11.15 7.56 -8.48
N SER A 68 -11.73 8.75 -8.64
CA SER A 68 -12.22 9.22 -9.94
C SER A 68 -11.09 9.44 -10.97
N THR A 69 -9.85 9.54 -10.49
CA THR A 69 -8.63 9.64 -11.30
C THR A 69 -8.02 8.28 -11.64
N GLY A 70 -8.52 7.17 -11.07
CA GLY A 70 -8.06 5.80 -11.35
C GLY A 70 -7.90 4.95 -10.10
N GLN A 71 -7.43 3.71 -10.28
CA GLN A 71 -7.13 2.79 -9.18
C GLN A 71 -5.83 3.20 -8.45
N CYS A 72 -5.78 3.03 -7.14
CA CYS A 72 -4.55 3.06 -6.36
C CYS A 72 -4.44 1.77 -5.56
N SER A 73 -3.26 1.17 -5.51
CA SER A 73 -3.04 -0.08 -4.80
C SER A 73 -1.77 -0.10 -3.95
N TRP A 74 -1.82 -0.85 -2.86
CA TRP A 74 -0.69 -1.07 -1.94
C TRP A 74 -0.71 -2.50 -1.40
N HIS A 75 0.42 -3.19 -1.48
CA HIS A 75 0.65 -4.41 -0.71
C HIS A 75 0.77 -4.09 0.78
N ILE A 76 0.16 -4.95 1.59
CA ILE A 76 0.15 -4.87 3.04
C ILE A 76 0.66 -6.19 3.62
N HIS A 77 1.42 -6.07 4.71
CA HIS A 77 1.89 -7.21 5.45
C HIS A 77 0.75 -7.86 6.26
N ASP A 78 0.78 -9.18 6.42
CA ASP A 78 -0.23 -9.94 7.14
C ASP A 78 -0.46 -9.43 8.57
N SER A 79 0.60 -8.96 9.25
CA SER A 79 0.51 -8.40 10.62
C SER A 79 -0.34 -7.13 10.72
N GLU A 80 -0.57 -6.43 9.61
CA GLU A 80 -1.32 -5.17 9.56
C GLU A 80 -2.70 -5.33 8.91
N LEU A 81 -3.06 -6.55 8.49
CA LEU A 81 -4.33 -6.84 7.81
C LEU A 81 -5.56 -6.44 8.65
N SER A 82 -5.45 -6.48 9.98
CA SER A 82 -6.53 -6.07 10.89
C SER A 82 -6.95 -4.60 10.73
N LEU A 83 -6.05 -3.72 10.25
CA LEU A 83 -6.36 -2.31 9.94
C LEU A 83 -7.43 -2.16 8.86
N PHE A 84 -7.60 -3.20 8.03
CA PHE A 84 -8.49 -3.23 6.87
C PHE A 84 -9.68 -4.18 7.06
N SER A 85 -9.99 -4.55 8.30
CA SER A 85 -11.10 -5.45 8.65
C SER A 85 -12.49 -4.97 8.20
N HIS A 86 -12.64 -3.70 7.84
CA HIS A 86 -13.87 -3.14 7.27
C HIS A 86 -14.02 -3.38 5.76
N LEU A 87 -12.98 -3.86 5.07
CA LEU A 87 -13.02 -4.10 3.63
C LEU A 87 -13.44 -5.54 3.30
N ASN A 88 -14.27 -5.68 2.28
CA ASN A 88 -14.57 -6.98 1.70
C ASN A 88 -13.42 -7.45 0.80
N PHE A 89 -13.18 -8.76 0.78
CA PHE A 89 -12.29 -9.38 -0.19
C PHE A 89 -12.99 -9.57 -1.54
N ASP A 90 -12.32 -9.16 -2.61
CA ASP A 90 -12.75 -9.34 -3.99
C ASP A 90 -11.71 -10.19 -4.74
N ALA A 91 -12.09 -11.40 -5.14
CA ALA A 91 -11.20 -12.29 -5.91
C ALA A 91 -11.06 -11.88 -7.39
N THR A 92 -11.95 -11.01 -7.86
CA THR A 92 -12.04 -10.58 -9.26
C THR A 92 -11.30 -9.28 -9.52
N ILE A 93 -10.97 -8.52 -8.48
CA ILE A 93 -10.20 -7.28 -8.62
C ILE A 93 -8.81 -7.58 -9.21
N LYS A 94 -8.42 -6.78 -10.18
CA LYS A 94 -7.10 -6.85 -10.83
C LYS A 94 -6.43 -5.51 -10.77
N TRP A 95 -5.10 -5.55 -10.64
CA TRP A 95 -4.26 -4.38 -10.80
C TRP A 95 -4.40 -3.85 -12.24
N ASP A 96 -4.64 -2.55 -12.39
CA ASP A 96 -4.86 -1.92 -13.69
C ASP A 96 -3.57 -1.58 -14.45
N GLY A 97 -2.41 -2.03 -13.97
CA GLY A 97 -1.10 -1.83 -14.61
C GLY A 97 -0.37 -0.54 -14.24
N HIS A 98 -0.87 0.24 -13.27
CA HIS A 98 -0.28 1.54 -12.93
C HIS A 98 1.13 1.47 -12.33
N SER A 99 2.01 2.37 -12.78
CA SER A 99 3.28 2.62 -12.10
C SER A 99 3.08 3.29 -10.72
N THR A 100 4.16 3.35 -9.93
CA THR A 100 4.12 4.08 -8.65
C THR A 100 3.92 5.58 -8.88
N GLU A 101 4.56 6.14 -9.89
CA GLU A 101 4.44 7.53 -10.32
C GLU A 101 3.01 7.83 -10.76
N GLU A 102 2.42 6.99 -11.62
CA GLU A 102 1.04 7.16 -12.07
C GLU A 102 0.05 7.12 -10.90
N LYS A 103 0.23 6.20 -9.94
CA LYS A 103 -0.57 6.16 -8.71
C LYS A 103 -0.52 7.49 -7.95
N TYR A 104 0.66 8.05 -7.76
CA TYR A 104 0.79 9.31 -7.02
C TYR A 104 0.33 10.52 -7.82
N ASP A 105 0.43 10.51 -9.15
CA ASP A 105 -0.19 11.52 -9.99
C ASP A 105 -1.72 11.47 -9.91
N ARG A 106 -2.33 10.29 -9.82
CA ARG A 106 -3.78 10.14 -9.59
C ARG A 106 -4.21 10.76 -8.26
N ILE A 107 -3.42 10.55 -7.20
CA ILE A 107 -3.67 11.12 -5.87
C ILE A 107 -3.50 12.63 -5.90
N LYS A 108 -2.40 13.13 -6.47
CA LYS A 108 -2.11 14.57 -6.60
C LYS A 108 -3.20 15.32 -7.38
N ASN A 109 -3.74 14.70 -8.43
CA ASN A 109 -4.76 15.30 -9.29
C ASN A 109 -6.20 15.01 -8.80
N TYR A 110 -6.38 14.26 -7.72
CA TYR A 110 -7.71 14.00 -7.17
C TYR A 110 -8.32 15.31 -6.65
N ASN A 111 -9.47 15.69 -7.21
CA ASN A 111 -10.21 16.86 -6.80
C ASN A 111 -11.69 16.53 -6.67
N ILE A 112 -12.20 16.60 -5.44
CA ILE A 112 -13.58 16.27 -5.11
C ILE A 112 -14.60 17.22 -5.76
N ILE A 113 -14.23 18.49 -5.98
CA ILE A 113 -15.10 19.48 -6.62
C ILE A 113 -15.35 19.09 -8.09
N ASN A 114 -14.31 18.64 -8.80
CA ASN A 114 -14.45 18.19 -10.19
C ASN A 114 -15.36 16.96 -10.31
N PHE A 115 -15.37 16.09 -9.29
CA PHE A 115 -16.29 14.97 -9.24
C PHE A 115 -17.74 15.45 -9.11
N TYR A 116 -18.04 16.35 -8.17
CA TYR A 116 -19.39 16.88 -8.00
C TYR A 116 -19.87 17.67 -9.22
N LEU A 117 -19.02 18.52 -9.81
CA LEU A 117 -19.39 19.33 -10.98
C LEU A 117 -19.70 18.48 -12.21
N LYS A 118 -18.94 17.41 -12.49
CA LYS A 118 -19.21 16.49 -13.61
C LYS A 118 -20.50 15.69 -13.45
N ASN A 119 -20.87 15.35 -12.21
CA ASN A 119 -22.08 14.57 -11.96
C ASN A 119 -23.34 15.43 -11.88
N ASN A 120 -23.24 16.71 -11.49
CA ASN A 120 -24.39 17.62 -11.45
C ASN A 120 -24.69 18.32 -12.80
N THR A 121 -23.73 18.38 -13.74
CA THR A 121 -23.97 18.94 -15.09
C THR A 121 -24.64 17.95 -16.07
N ARG A 122 -24.90 16.71 -15.65
CA ARG A 122 -25.61 15.68 -16.44
C ARG A 122 -27.11 15.58 -16.12
N MET A 123 -27.65 16.45 -15.27
CA MET A 123 -29.05 16.45 -14.85
C MET A 123 -29.87 17.63 -15.40
N GLU A 124 -29.35 18.35 -16.40
CA GLU A 124 -30.10 19.34 -17.21
C GLU A 124 -30.10 18.90 -18.67
#